data_AF-A0A2T7Q6H4-F1
#
_entry.id   AF-A0A2T7Q6H4-F1
#
_cell.length_a   1.000
_cell.length_b   1.000
_cell.length_c   1.000
_cell.angle_alpha   90.00
_cell.angle_beta   90.00
_cell.angle_gamma   90.00
#
_symmetry.space_group_name_H-M   'P 1'
#
loop_
_entity.id
_entity.type
_entity.pdbx_description
1 polymer ?
#
loop_
_entity_poly.entity_id
_entity_poly.type
_entity_poly.pdbx_seq_one_letter_code
_entity_poly.pdbx_strand_id
1 'polypeptide(L)'
;MKLFPKRRKGNTEAKSNAISKGMEAGYKRLQGGWANWMMKRTEKFSRRTWLVLLALFVMFTSSYSVYLAVNAFTGKKGNSITITPIKKPKHATETGETKTDAAEVSEAEYSRIKNFRVYMDSLARSPSGKALYDSINNHRPGLMDSVRFIENYYQQLKQK
;
A
#
# COMPACT_ATOMS: atom_id res chain seq x y z
N MET A 1 -15.28 43.32 -24.94
CA MET A 1 -14.71 42.33 -24.00
C MET A 1 -14.81 40.93 -24.59
N LYS A 2 -13.68 40.29 -24.92
CA LYS A 2 -13.60 38.87 -25.32
C LYS A 2 -13.02 38.09 -24.13
N LEU A 3 -13.86 37.32 -23.43
CA LEU A 3 -13.58 36.71 -22.13
C LEU A 3 -13.29 35.21 -22.21
N PHE A 4 -12.46 34.74 -23.15
CA PHE A 4 -11.92 33.37 -23.06
C PHE A 4 -10.50 33.31 -23.63
N PRO A 5 -9.48 32.93 -22.83
CA PRO A 5 -8.14 32.70 -23.34
C PRO A 5 -8.14 31.41 -24.18
N LYS A 6 -7.75 31.55 -25.45
CA LYS A 6 -7.54 30.45 -26.39
C LYS A 6 -6.50 29.48 -25.81
N ARG A 7 -6.96 28.32 -25.35
CA ARG A 7 -6.12 27.24 -24.81
C ARG A 7 -5.09 26.83 -25.86
N ARG A 8 -3.81 27.14 -25.63
CA ARG A 8 -2.69 26.58 -26.42
C ARG A 8 -2.73 25.06 -26.26
N LYS A 9 -2.97 24.33 -27.35
CA LYS A 9 -2.62 22.91 -27.44
C LYS A 9 -1.12 22.83 -27.26
N GLY A 10 -0.67 22.44 -26.07
CA GLY A 10 0.68 21.96 -25.88
C GLY A 10 0.81 20.66 -26.65
N ASN A 11 1.34 20.72 -27.88
CA ASN A 11 2.00 19.56 -28.46
C ASN A 11 3.24 19.33 -27.61
N THR A 12 3.08 18.58 -26.52
CA THR A 12 4.21 17.87 -25.93
C THR A 12 4.57 16.79 -26.94
N GLU A 13 5.40 17.14 -27.91
CA GLU A 13 6.13 16.15 -28.69
C GLU A 13 6.95 15.35 -27.69
N ALA A 14 6.42 14.20 -27.29
CA ALA A 14 7.14 13.20 -26.54
C ALA A 14 8.41 12.91 -27.34
N LYS A 15 9.57 13.25 -26.77
CA LYS A 15 10.90 13.02 -27.37
C LYS A 15 10.91 11.63 -28.01
N SER A 16 10.87 11.58 -29.34
CA SER A 16 10.86 10.31 -30.06
C SER A 16 12.26 9.71 -29.93
N ASN A 17 12.47 8.92 -28.89
CA ASN A 17 13.68 8.14 -28.75
C ASN A 17 13.75 7.13 -29.89
N ALA A 18 14.93 6.80 -30.40
CA ALA A 18 15.09 5.85 -31.50
C ALA A 18 14.37 4.51 -31.27
N ILE A 19 14.19 4.14 -29.99
CA ILE A 19 13.42 2.98 -29.53
C ILE A 19 11.92 3.13 -29.80
N SER A 20 11.31 4.30 -29.57
CA SER A 20 9.88 4.52 -29.85
C SER A 20 9.61 4.50 -31.35
N LYS A 21 10.50 5.10 -32.15
CA LYS A 21 10.45 5.00 -33.62
C LYS A 21 10.59 3.57 -34.13
N GLY A 22 11.46 2.76 -33.50
CA GLY A 22 11.62 1.34 -33.79
C GLY A 22 10.38 0.50 -33.44
N MET A 23 9.78 0.74 -32.26
CA MET A 23 8.54 0.09 -31.82
C MET A 23 7.34 0.49 -32.69
N GLU A 24 7.22 1.76 -33.06
CA GLU A 24 6.20 2.26 -33.98
C GLU A 24 6.34 1.64 -35.37
N ALA A 25 7.56 1.50 -35.89
CA ALA A 25 7.82 0.84 -37.17
C ALA A 25 7.50 -0.67 -37.12
N GLY A 26 7.84 -1.35 -36.03
CA GLY A 26 7.47 -2.74 -35.78
C GLY A 26 5.95 -2.93 -35.72
N TYR A 27 5.27 -2.09 -34.96
CA TYR A 27 3.81 -2.09 -34.85
C TYR A 27 3.14 -1.84 -36.20
N LYS A 28 3.60 -0.84 -36.98
CA LYS A 28 3.06 -0.57 -38.32
C LYS A 28 3.29 -1.72 -39.30
N ARG A 29 4.42 -2.42 -39.21
CA ARG A 29 4.69 -3.62 -40.04
C ARG A 29 3.80 -4.79 -39.65
N LEU A 30 3.61 -5.03 -38.35
CA LEU A 30 2.68 -6.05 -37.87
C LEU A 30 1.24 -5.73 -38.25
N GLN A 31 0.83 -4.47 -38.10
CA GLN A 31 -0.50 -3.99 -38.50
C GLN A 31 -0.71 -4.14 -40.01
N GLY A 32 0.27 -3.74 -40.83
CA GLY A 32 0.18 -3.87 -42.29
C GLY A 32 0.20 -5.33 -42.76
N GLY A 33 1.04 -6.17 -42.14
CA GLY A 33 1.09 -7.60 -42.41
C GLY A 33 -0.20 -8.31 -42.03
N TRP A 34 -0.75 -8.00 -40.86
CA TRP A 34 -2.02 -8.54 -40.39
C TRP A 34 -3.18 -8.06 -41.26
N ALA A 35 -3.24 -6.77 -41.62
CA ALA A 35 -4.26 -6.24 -42.51
C ALA A 35 -4.22 -6.91 -43.89
N ASN A 36 -3.04 -7.09 -44.48
CA ASN A 36 -2.89 -7.78 -45.76
C ASN A 36 -3.26 -9.26 -45.67
N TRP A 37 -2.92 -9.93 -44.57
CA TRP A 37 -3.31 -11.32 -44.32
C TRP A 37 -4.83 -11.46 -44.15
N MET A 38 -5.44 -10.58 -43.35
CA MET A 38 -6.88 -10.51 -43.12
C MET A 38 -7.61 -10.27 -44.43
N MET A 39 -7.16 -9.28 -45.22
CA MET A 39 -7.72 -8.94 -46.53
C MET A 39 -7.68 -10.14 -47.47
N LYS A 40 -6.52 -10.79 -47.65
CA LYS A 40 -6.39 -12.00 -48.50
C LYS A 40 -7.30 -13.14 -48.05
N ARG A 41 -7.53 -13.27 -46.74
CA ARG A 41 -8.41 -14.30 -46.18
C ARG A 41 -9.89 -13.97 -46.37
N THR A 42 -10.28 -12.70 -46.26
CA THR A 42 -11.66 -12.23 -46.37
C THR A 42 -12.11 -11.90 -47.79
N GLU A 43 -11.18 -11.69 -48.73
CA GLU A 43 -11.47 -11.34 -50.13
C GLU A 43 -12.28 -12.43 -50.85
N LYS A 44 -12.09 -13.69 -50.48
CA LYS A 44 -12.81 -14.83 -51.05
C LYS A 44 -14.16 -15.12 -50.38
N PHE A 45 -14.57 -14.32 -49.40
CA PHE A 45 -15.81 -14.58 -48.67
C PHE A 45 -17.03 -14.00 -49.38
N SER A 46 -17.99 -14.87 -49.69
CA SER A 46 -19.30 -14.45 -50.21
C SER A 46 -20.13 -13.78 -49.10
N ARG A 47 -21.15 -12.99 -49.49
CA ARG A 47 -22.07 -12.32 -48.55
C ARG A 47 -22.72 -13.30 -47.56
N ARG A 48 -22.97 -14.53 -47.98
CA ARG A 48 -23.50 -15.60 -47.11
C ARG A 48 -22.49 -16.00 -46.03
N THR A 49 -21.20 -16.10 -46.36
CA THR A 49 -20.14 -16.41 -45.41
C THR A 49 -19.98 -15.30 -44.36
N TRP A 50 -20.11 -14.04 -44.78
CA TRP A 50 -20.12 -12.89 -43.86
C TRP A 50 -21.30 -12.92 -42.89
N LEU A 51 -22.50 -13.24 -43.38
CA LEU A 51 -23.69 -13.39 -42.52
C LEU A 51 -23.53 -14.56 -41.54
N VAL A 52 -22.98 -15.70 -41.98
CA VAL A 52 -22.71 -16.84 -41.10
C VAL A 52 -21.66 -16.50 -40.05
N LEU A 53 -20.57 -15.82 -40.44
CA LEU A 53 -19.54 -15.38 -39.50
C LEU A 53 -20.09 -14.38 -38.48
N LEU A 54 -20.95 -13.46 -38.92
CA LEU A 54 -21.60 -12.50 -38.03
C LEU A 54 -22.56 -13.19 -37.07
N ALA A 55 -23.39 -14.11 -37.56
CA ALA A 55 -24.28 -14.90 -36.72
C ALA A 55 -23.50 -15.72 -35.70
N LEU A 56 -22.42 -16.38 -36.14
CA LEU A 56 -21.52 -17.13 -35.28
C LEU A 56 -20.88 -16.22 -34.23
N PHE A 57 -20.32 -15.08 -34.64
CA PHE A 57 -19.72 -14.11 -33.72
C PHE A 57 -20.72 -13.62 -32.66
N VAL A 58 -21.95 -13.27 -33.06
CA VAL A 58 -23.01 -12.86 -32.15
C VAL A 58 -23.40 -14.01 -31.22
N MET A 59 -23.52 -15.24 -31.71
CA MET A 59 -23.84 -16.41 -30.88
C MET A 59 -22.73 -16.70 -29.86
N PHE A 60 -21.46 -16.67 -30.26
CA PHE A 60 -20.35 -16.91 -29.33
C PHE A 60 -20.24 -15.80 -28.27
N THR A 61 -20.34 -14.54 -28.69
CA THR A 61 -20.26 -13.40 -27.76
C THR A 61 -21.46 -13.37 -26.80
N SER A 62 -22.68 -13.59 -27.30
CA SER A 62 -23.87 -13.69 -26.44
C SER A 62 -23.78 -14.88 -25.49
N SER A 63 -23.35 -16.05 -25.96
CA SER A 63 -23.18 -17.24 -25.12
C SER A 63 -22.13 -17.01 -24.03
N TYR A 64 -21.02 -16.37 -24.37
CA TYR A 64 -19.98 -16.02 -23.40
C TYR A 64 -20.47 -14.98 -22.39
N SER A 65 -21.18 -13.94 -22.83
CA SER A 65 -21.76 -12.93 -21.93
C SER A 65 -22.81 -13.53 -21.00
N VAL A 66 -23.68 -14.41 -21.50
CA VAL A 66 -24.67 -15.14 -20.69
C VAL A 66 -23.98 -16.08 -19.72
N TYR A 67 -22.96 -16.82 -20.16
CA TYR A 67 -22.14 -17.66 -19.28
C TYR A 67 -21.51 -16.85 -18.16
N LEU A 68 -20.92 -15.69 -18.48
CA LEU A 68 -20.28 -14.82 -17.49
C LEU A 68 -21.32 -14.21 -16.54
N ALA A 69 -22.49 -13.81 -17.05
CA ALA A 69 -23.59 -13.32 -16.23
C ALA A 69 -24.10 -14.41 -15.28
N VAL A 70 -24.41 -15.60 -15.79
CA VAL A 70 -24.84 -16.75 -14.98
C VAL A 70 -23.76 -17.14 -13.99
N ASN A 71 -22.49 -17.16 -14.38
CA ASN A 71 -21.38 -17.43 -13.46
C ASN A 71 -21.22 -16.32 -12.41
N ALA A 72 -21.54 -15.07 -12.71
CA ALA A 72 -21.54 -13.98 -11.74
C ALA A 72 -22.73 -14.07 -10.76
N PHE A 73 -23.90 -14.54 -11.20
CA PHE A 73 -25.09 -14.70 -10.36
C PHE A 73 -25.12 -16.02 -9.57
N THR A 74 -24.64 -17.11 -10.17
CA THR A 74 -24.63 -18.48 -9.61
C THR A 74 -23.30 -18.80 -8.92
N GLY A 75 -22.21 -18.15 -9.32
CA GLY A 75 -20.96 -18.17 -8.58
C GLY A 75 -21.26 -17.75 -7.16
N LYS A 76 -21.08 -18.70 -6.22
CA LYS A 76 -21.24 -18.54 -4.77
C LYS A 76 -20.92 -17.10 -4.40
N LYS A 77 -21.78 -16.44 -3.62
CA LYS A 77 -21.67 -15.13 -2.93
C LYS A 77 -20.23 -14.78 -2.47
N GLY A 78 -19.31 -14.63 -3.41
CA GLY A 78 -17.88 -14.86 -3.24
C GLY A 78 -17.05 -13.79 -3.95
N ASN A 79 -17.75 -12.94 -4.71
CA ASN A 79 -17.46 -11.52 -4.63
C ASN A 79 -18.38 -10.95 -3.55
N SER A 80 -18.32 -11.48 -2.32
CA SER A 80 -18.42 -10.55 -1.20
C SER A 80 -17.35 -9.54 -1.54
N ILE A 81 -17.76 -8.33 -1.91
CA ILE A 81 -16.91 -7.18 -1.66
C ILE A 81 -16.60 -7.37 -0.19
N THR A 82 -15.44 -7.96 0.10
CA THR A 82 -14.86 -7.93 1.41
C THR A 82 -14.63 -6.46 1.54
N ILE A 83 -15.64 -5.78 2.08
CA ILE A 83 -15.46 -4.54 2.79
C ILE A 83 -14.51 -5.01 3.87
N THR A 84 -13.22 -5.06 3.56
CA THR A 84 -12.17 -5.18 4.53
C THR A 84 -12.48 -3.96 5.37
N PRO A 85 -13.02 -4.12 6.58
CA PRO A 85 -13.23 -2.96 7.41
C PRO A 85 -11.88 -2.29 7.41
N ILE A 86 -11.82 -1.05 6.93
CA ILE A 86 -10.63 -0.24 7.10
C ILE A 86 -10.59 -0.07 8.61
N LYS A 87 -9.94 -1.01 9.29
CA LYS A 87 -9.45 -0.87 10.64
C LYS A 87 -8.41 0.22 10.47
N LYS A 88 -8.90 1.47 10.53
CA LYS A 88 -8.09 2.60 10.89
C LYS A 88 -7.24 2.10 12.05
N PRO A 89 -5.90 2.02 11.90
CA PRO A 89 -5.07 1.69 13.04
C PRO A 89 -5.51 2.62 14.16
N LYS A 90 -5.57 2.11 15.39
CA LYS A 90 -6.07 2.87 16.56
C LYS A 90 -5.37 4.24 16.68
N HIS A 91 -4.21 4.36 16.02
CA HIS A 91 -3.28 5.47 15.98
C HIS A 91 -3.20 6.20 14.61
N ALA A 92 -4.11 5.97 13.65
CA ALA A 92 -4.06 6.62 12.32
C ALA A 92 -4.31 8.15 12.35
N THR A 93 -4.96 8.61 13.42
CA THR A 93 -5.24 10.01 13.73
C THR A 93 -4.41 10.50 14.92
N GLU A 94 -3.56 9.64 15.47
CA GLU A 94 -2.62 10.04 16.51
C GLU A 94 -1.43 10.70 15.83
N THR A 95 -1.51 12.02 15.73
CA THR A 95 -0.44 12.93 15.34
C THR A 95 0.68 12.92 16.39
N GLY A 96 1.08 11.78 16.96
CA GLY A 96 2.02 11.72 18.10
C GLY A 96 1.60 12.51 19.35
N GLU A 97 0.43 13.16 19.33
CA GLU A 97 -0.19 13.79 20.48
C GLU A 97 -0.82 12.67 21.29
N THR A 98 0.01 12.07 22.16
CA THR A 98 -0.47 11.31 23.31
C THR A 98 -1.57 12.14 23.93
N LYS A 99 -2.80 11.60 24.00
CA LYS A 99 -3.87 12.16 24.81
C LYS A 99 -3.25 12.49 26.15
N THR A 100 -3.03 13.78 26.36
CA THR A 100 -2.56 14.31 27.62
C THR A 100 -3.80 14.40 28.49
N ASP A 101 -4.50 13.26 28.66
CA ASP A 101 -5.15 13.01 29.93
C ASP A 101 -3.97 13.02 30.86
N ALA A 102 -3.77 14.15 31.55
CA ALA A 102 -2.61 14.41 32.38
C ALA A 102 -2.30 13.12 33.11
N ALA A 103 -1.22 12.46 32.69
CA ALA A 103 -0.83 11.21 33.28
C ALA A 103 -0.40 11.61 34.69
N GLU A 104 -1.34 11.57 35.62
CA GLU A 104 -1.08 11.47 37.04
C GLU A 104 -0.33 10.16 37.19
N VAL A 105 0.98 10.21 36.91
CA VAL A 105 1.90 9.12 37.17
C VAL A 105 1.71 8.85 38.65
N SER A 106 1.08 7.72 38.96
CA SER A 106 0.77 7.37 40.34
C SER A 106 2.10 7.24 41.09
N GLU A 107 2.19 7.74 42.33
CA GLU A 107 3.40 7.58 43.15
C GLU A 107 3.83 6.10 43.24
N ALA A 108 2.89 5.17 43.11
CA ALA A 108 3.13 3.72 43.04
C ALA A 108 3.95 3.29 41.80
N GLU A 109 3.72 3.91 40.64
CA GLU A 109 4.44 3.61 39.41
C GLU A 109 5.85 4.18 39.44
N TYR A 110 6.01 5.40 39.95
CA TYR A 110 7.32 6.01 40.17
C TYR A 110 8.16 5.18 41.15
N SER A 111 7.55 4.71 42.24
CA SER A 111 8.18 3.80 43.22
C SER A 111 8.76 2.54 42.55
N ARG A 112 8.02 1.92 41.63
CA ARG A 112 8.49 0.73 40.90
C ARG A 112 9.72 1.03 40.04
N ILE A 113 9.74 2.16 39.36
CA ILE A 113 10.87 2.59 38.51
C ILE A 113 12.10 2.89 39.37
N LYS A 114 11.92 3.60 40.49
CA LYS A 114 13.00 3.86 41.45
C LYS A 114 13.57 2.57 42.04
N ASN A 115 12.71 1.63 42.43
CA ASN A 115 13.14 0.33 42.95
C ASN A 115 13.89 -0.48 41.89
N PHE A 116 13.47 -0.40 40.64
CA PHE A 116 14.19 -1.02 39.52
C PHE A 116 15.60 -0.43 39.35
N ARG A 117 15.76 0.90 39.44
CA ARG A 117 17.07 1.54 39.42
C ARG A 117 17.98 1.03 40.55
N VAL A 118 17.46 0.98 41.78
CA VAL A 118 18.21 0.48 42.95
C VAL A 118 18.60 -0.99 42.77
N TYR A 119 17.69 -1.81 42.23
CA TYR A 119 17.98 -3.20 41.92
C TYR A 119 19.13 -3.33 40.92
N MET A 120 19.11 -2.56 39.83
CA MET A 120 20.18 -2.60 38.84
C MET A 120 21.51 -2.08 39.39
N ASP A 121 21.50 -1.04 40.23
CA ASP A 121 22.70 -0.56 40.93
C ASP A 121 23.26 -1.63 41.89
N SER A 122 22.39 -2.41 42.53
CA SER A 122 22.81 -3.52 43.39
C SER A 122 23.48 -4.65 42.60
N LEU A 123 22.93 -4.98 41.43
CA LEU A 123 23.52 -5.97 40.53
C LEU A 123 24.91 -5.54 40.06
N ALA A 124 25.07 -4.27 39.69
CA ALA A 124 26.34 -3.72 39.22
C ALA A 124 27.45 -3.73 40.28
N ARG A 125 27.12 -3.60 41.57
CA ARG A 125 28.09 -3.59 42.68
C ARG A 125 28.51 -4.99 43.13
N SER A 126 27.66 -5.99 42.94
CA SER A 126 27.95 -7.37 43.36
C SER A 126 28.78 -8.11 42.30
N PRO A 127 29.88 -8.80 42.66
CA PRO A 127 30.67 -9.59 41.72
C PRO A 127 29.85 -10.71 41.05
N SER A 128 28.88 -11.28 41.78
CA SER A 128 27.98 -12.32 41.29
C SER A 128 26.83 -11.79 40.42
N GLY A 129 26.34 -10.57 40.68
CA GLY A 129 25.25 -9.95 39.92
C GLY A 129 25.70 -9.19 38.68
N LYS A 130 27.00 -8.91 38.52
CA LYS A 130 27.54 -8.18 37.37
C LYS A 130 27.27 -8.89 36.04
N ALA A 131 27.37 -10.22 36.00
CA ALA A 131 27.05 -11.00 34.80
C ALA A 131 25.58 -10.84 34.37
N LEU A 132 24.66 -10.74 35.34
CA LEU A 132 23.24 -10.50 35.07
C LEU A 132 23.01 -9.06 34.61
N TYR A 133 23.67 -8.09 35.24
CA TYR A 133 23.63 -6.69 34.83
C TYR A 133 24.06 -6.52 33.37
N ASP A 134 25.21 -7.10 33.00
CA ASP A 134 25.76 -7.01 31.64
C ASP A 134 24.83 -7.68 30.63
N SER A 135 24.23 -8.83 30.98
CA SER A 135 23.23 -9.50 30.14
C SER A 135 22.00 -8.62 29.89
N ILE A 136 21.44 -8.00 30.93
CA ILE A 136 20.26 -7.12 30.80
C ILE A 136 20.60 -5.91 29.92
N ASN A 137 21.76 -5.29 30.12
CA ASN A 137 22.19 -4.12 29.37
C ASN A 137 22.47 -4.43 27.90
N ASN A 138 23.01 -5.63 27.60
CA ASN A 138 23.24 -6.08 26.23
C ASN A 138 21.93 -6.37 25.46
N HIS A 139 20.91 -6.92 26.13
CA HIS A 139 19.60 -7.19 25.50
C HIS A 139 18.76 -5.92 25.30
N ARG A 140 19.06 -4.84 26.04
CA ARG A 140 18.32 -3.57 26.05
C ARG A 140 19.29 -2.38 26.15
N PRO A 141 20.03 -2.05 25.08
CA PRO A 141 20.88 -0.87 25.08
C PRO A 141 20.03 0.39 25.32
N GLY A 142 20.50 1.30 26.19
CA GLY A 142 19.81 2.55 26.53
C GLY A 142 18.70 2.44 27.60
N LEU A 143 18.54 1.28 28.24
CA LEU A 143 17.57 1.08 29.32
C LEU A 143 17.81 2.04 30.49
N MET A 144 19.07 2.18 30.92
CA MET A 144 19.43 3.04 32.05
C MET A 144 19.19 4.52 31.77
N ASP A 145 19.42 4.94 30.54
CA ASP A 145 19.20 6.33 30.14
C ASP A 145 17.70 6.64 30.12
N SER A 146 16.88 5.68 29.66
CA SER A 146 15.41 5.79 29.70
C SER A 146 14.87 5.86 31.14
N VAL A 147 15.40 5.04 32.05
CA VAL A 147 15.02 5.07 33.47
C VAL A 147 15.36 6.43 34.10
N ARG A 148 16.55 6.96 33.85
CA ARG A 148 16.98 8.29 34.33
C ARG A 148 16.14 9.41 33.75
N PHE A 149 15.78 9.31 32.46
CA PHE A 149 14.92 10.29 31.80
C PHE A 149 13.55 10.37 32.47
N ILE A 150 12.94 9.22 32.75
CA ILE A 150 11.62 9.16 33.43
C ILE A 150 11.72 9.70 34.85
N GLU A 151 12.79 9.38 35.60
CA GLU A 151 12.97 9.88 36.96
C GLU A 151 13.09 11.42 37.01
N ASN A 152 13.87 12.00 36.09
CA ASN A 152 14.03 13.45 35.98
C ASN A 152 12.72 14.12 35.56
N TYR A 153 12.01 13.53 34.61
CA TYR A 153 10.71 14.04 34.16
C TYR A 153 9.68 14.06 35.30
N TYR A 154 9.61 12.99 36.09
CA TYR A 154 8.72 12.93 37.25
C TYR A 154 9.07 13.97 38.32
N GLN A 155 10.36 14.19 38.60
CA GLN A 155 10.80 15.23 39.53
C GLN A 155 10.40 16.64 39.07
N GLN A 156 10.49 16.92 37.77
CA GLN A 156 10.06 18.20 37.19
C GLN A 156 8.55 18.41 37.29
N LEU A 157 7.75 17.35 37.11
CA LEU A 157 6.30 17.40 37.31
C LEU A 157 5.92 17.62 38.78
N LYS A 158 6.64 17.03 39.73
CA LYS A 158 6.37 17.19 41.18
C LYS A 158 6.78 18.57 41.72
N GLN A 159 7.69 19.29 41.05
CA GLN A 159 8.14 20.63 41.47
C GLN A 159 7.33 21.79 40.87
N LYS A 160 6.42 21.52 39.93
CA LYS A 160 5.44 22.50 39.44
C LYS A 160 4.18 22.47 40.29
#